data_AF-A0A443QDS4-F1
#
_entry.id   AF-A0A443QDS4-F1
#
_cell.length_a   1.000
_cell.length_b   1.000
_cell.length_c   1.000
_cell.angle_alpha   90.00
_cell.angle_beta   90.00
_cell.angle_gamma   90.00
#
_symmetry.space_group_name_H-M   'P 1'
#
loop_
_entity.id
_entity.type
_entity.pdbx_description
1 polymer ?
#
loop_
_entity_poly.entity_id
_entity_poly.type
_entity_poly.pdbx_seq_one_letter_code
_entity_poly.pdbx_strand_id
1 'polypeptide(L)'
;VSISLNRLENVANFTEFVKAFSQFGSEMVELAHLTGDRQNDLKNERRRAQMAGARQILERSTMMLLTSAKAGLRHPDCETARENRDAVFTQMRRAMNLIHFVVKDGVIPELAAAAASVDSHYSRRNHRPGNFSLYHAGISNRISQVDWRVQDYDQCLTAHNAIKRFE
;
A
#
# COMPACT_ATOMS: atom_id res chain seq x y z
N VAL A 1 13.23 1.15 -2.47
CA VAL A 1 12.37 1.39 -1.29
C VAL A 1 11.89 0.12 -0.57
N SER A 2 11.14 -0.82 -1.17
CA SER A 2 10.65 -2.00 -0.42
C SER A 2 11.77 -2.92 0.11
N ILE A 3 12.83 -3.11 -0.67
CA ILE A 3 14.01 -3.92 -0.28
C ILE A 3 14.77 -3.26 0.88
N SER A 4 15.02 -1.96 0.78
CA SER A 4 15.72 -1.18 1.81
C SER A 4 14.89 -1.05 3.10
N LEU A 5 13.56 -0.95 3.00
CA LEU A 5 12.68 -1.01 4.17
C LEU A 5 12.73 -2.39 4.87
N ASN A 6 12.72 -3.48 4.10
CA ASN A 6 12.87 -4.82 4.68
C ASN A 6 14.23 -5.00 5.36
N ARG A 7 15.30 -4.44 4.79
CA ARG A 7 16.62 -4.43 5.43
C ARG A 7 16.58 -3.68 6.77
N LEU A 8 15.90 -2.53 6.84
CA LEU A 8 15.74 -1.73 8.07
C LEU A 8 14.99 -2.45 9.19
N GLU A 9 14.05 -3.31 8.84
CA GLU A 9 13.26 -4.09 9.80
C GLU A 9 14.08 -5.22 10.43
N ASN A 10 14.99 -5.82 9.68
CA ASN A 10 15.75 -7.00 10.11
C ASN A 10 17.10 -6.68 10.77
N VAL A 11 17.41 -5.39 11.00
CA VAL A 11 18.71 -5.02 11.60
C VAL A 11 18.75 -5.39 13.08
N ALA A 12 19.83 -6.05 13.51
CA ALA A 12 20.02 -6.51 14.89
C ALA A 12 20.79 -5.53 15.80
N ASN A 13 21.37 -4.46 15.25
CA ASN A 13 22.10 -3.47 16.04
C ASN A 13 21.89 -2.04 15.53
N PHE A 14 22.07 -1.06 16.42
CA PHE A 14 21.74 0.34 16.15
C PHE A 14 22.68 1.00 15.13
N THR A 15 23.96 0.63 15.10
CA THR A 15 24.94 1.19 14.15
C THR A 15 24.59 0.81 12.71
N GLU A 16 24.30 -0.48 12.48
CA GLU A 16 23.84 -0.96 11.18
C GLU A 16 22.47 -0.37 10.81
N PHE A 17 21.62 -0.10 11.81
CA PHE A 17 20.34 0.56 11.58
C PHE A 17 20.56 1.97 11.03
N VAL A 18 21.43 2.77 11.64
CA VAL A 18 21.73 4.13 11.17
C VAL A 18 22.27 4.13 9.73
N LYS A 19 23.16 3.18 9.39
CA LYS A 19 23.67 3.02 8.02
C LYS A 19 22.54 2.68 7.03
N ALA A 20 21.71 1.68 7.36
CA ALA A 20 20.58 1.31 6.53
C ALA A 20 19.54 2.44 6.42
N PHE A 21 19.35 3.22 7.48
CA PHE A 21 18.41 4.34 7.55
C PHE A 21 18.84 5.50 6.66
N SER A 22 20.15 5.80 6.61
CA SER A 22 20.68 6.81 5.69
C SER A 22 20.41 6.44 4.22
N GLN A 23 20.71 5.20 3.82
CA GLN A 23 20.42 4.71 2.47
C GLN A 23 18.91 4.76 2.16
N PHE A 24 18.09 4.24 3.06
CA PHE A 24 16.65 4.25 2.92
C PHE A 24 16.09 5.68 2.80
N GLY A 25 16.60 6.62 3.62
CA GLY A 25 16.22 8.03 3.59
C GLY A 25 16.49 8.68 2.22
N SER A 26 17.63 8.37 1.59
CA SER A 26 17.92 8.86 0.23
C SER A 26 16.91 8.34 -0.80
N GLU A 27 16.58 7.04 -0.76
CA GLU A 27 15.58 6.47 -1.66
C GLU A 27 14.17 7.05 -1.41
N MET A 28 13.86 7.41 -0.16
CA MET A 28 12.60 8.04 0.20
C MET A 28 12.46 9.46 -0.34
N VAL A 29 13.56 10.23 -0.39
CA VAL A 29 13.58 11.55 -1.02
C VAL A 29 13.31 11.43 -2.52
N GLU A 30 13.98 10.50 -3.20
CA GLU A 30 13.75 10.23 -4.62
C GLU A 30 12.29 9.82 -4.88
N LEU A 31 11.76 8.88 -4.08
CA LEU A 31 10.35 8.48 -4.17
C LEU A 31 9.40 9.67 -3.93
N ALA A 32 9.71 10.58 -3.02
CA ALA A 32 8.91 11.76 -2.75
C ALA A 32 8.89 12.74 -3.93
N HIS A 33 9.95 12.84 -4.72
CA HIS A 33 9.92 13.61 -5.96
C HIS A 33 9.06 12.90 -7.02
N LEU A 34 9.37 11.63 -7.33
CA LEU A 34 8.67 10.85 -8.36
C LEU A 34 7.16 10.76 -8.13
N THR A 35 6.75 10.50 -6.88
CA THR A 35 5.33 10.41 -6.53
C THR A 35 4.64 11.77 -6.53
N GLY A 36 5.40 12.86 -6.43
CA GLY A 36 4.88 14.23 -6.43
C GLY A 36 4.56 14.67 -7.84
N ASP A 37 5.48 14.44 -8.76
CA ASP A 37 5.27 14.66 -10.19
C ASP A 37 4.09 13.83 -10.67
N ARG A 38 4.07 12.53 -10.33
CA ARG A 38 2.94 11.66 -10.68
C ARG A 38 1.62 12.14 -10.06
N GLN A 39 1.62 12.67 -8.84
CA GLN A 39 0.41 13.23 -8.22
C GLN A 39 -0.16 14.38 -9.06
N ASN A 40 0.70 15.26 -9.59
CA ASN A 40 0.29 16.42 -10.39
C ASN A 40 -0.25 16.00 -11.78
N ASP A 41 0.23 14.89 -12.32
CA ASP A 41 -0.23 14.36 -13.60
C ASP A 41 -1.62 13.68 -13.52
N LEU A 42 -2.02 13.20 -12.34
CA LEU A 42 -3.28 12.50 -12.14
C LEU A 42 -4.48 13.41 -12.37
N LYS A 43 -5.33 13.01 -13.33
CA LYS A 43 -6.57 13.70 -13.67
C LYS A 43 -7.74 13.34 -12.74
N ASN A 44 -7.74 12.12 -12.20
CA ASN A 44 -8.77 11.66 -11.29
C ASN A 44 -8.51 12.18 -9.87
N GLU A 45 -9.43 12.99 -9.34
CA GLU A 45 -9.35 13.59 -8.01
C GLU A 45 -9.14 12.56 -6.90
N ARG A 46 -9.90 11.45 -6.94
CA ARG A 46 -9.82 10.38 -5.93
C ARG A 46 -8.42 9.77 -5.92
N ARG A 47 -7.83 9.50 -7.09
CA ARG A 47 -6.47 8.96 -7.20
C ARG A 47 -5.44 9.95 -6.69
N ARG A 48 -5.62 11.24 -6.97
CA ARG A 48 -4.74 12.30 -6.50
C ARG A 48 -4.77 12.43 -4.97
N ALA A 49 -5.97 12.38 -4.37
CA ALA A 49 -6.14 12.38 -2.92
C ALA A 49 -5.52 11.13 -2.27
N GLN A 50 -5.69 9.95 -2.88
CA GLN A 50 -5.06 8.71 -2.40
C GLN A 50 -3.52 8.78 -2.44
N MET A 51 -2.95 9.33 -3.52
CA MET A 51 -1.51 9.57 -3.65
C MET A 51 -1.02 10.54 -2.56
N ALA A 52 -1.71 11.66 -2.36
CA ALA A 52 -1.37 12.64 -1.34
C ALA A 52 -1.42 12.05 0.08
N GLY A 53 -2.47 11.28 0.38
CA GLY A 53 -2.60 10.58 1.67
C GLY A 53 -1.48 9.57 1.90
N ALA A 54 -1.12 8.78 0.88
CA ALA A 54 -0.03 7.81 0.98
C ALA A 54 1.33 8.49 1.21
N ARG A 55 1.61 9.60 0.50
CA ARG A 55 2.82 10.41 0.69
C ARG A 55 2.92 10.94 2.12
N GLN A 56 1.83 11.47 2.68
CA GLN A 56 1.80 11.97 4.05
C GLN A 56 2.07 10.87 5.08
N ILE A 57 1.52 9.67 4.90
CA ILE A 57 1.79 8.52 5.79
C ILE A 57 3.27 8.16 5.74
N LEU A 58 3.87 8.09 4.54
CA LEU A 58 5.29 7.79 4.38
C LEU A 58 6.20 8.83 5.04
N GLU A 59 5.89 10.11 4.90
CA GLU A 59 6.62 11.20 5.53
C GLU A 59 6.60 11.06 7.07
N ARG A 60 5.40 10.92 7.65
CA ARG A 60 5.23 10.76 9.10
C ARG A 60 5.91 9.50 9.63
N SER A 61 5.76 8.38 8.94
CA SER A 61 6.36 7.11 9.35
C SER A 61 7.89 7.16 9.28
N THR A 62 8.45 7.83 8.27
CA THR A 62 9.91 7.99 8.13
C THR A 62 10.49 8.79 9.29
N MET A 63 9.80 9.85 9.75
CA MET A 63 10.20 10.60 10.94
C MET A 63 10.17 9.74 12.22
N MET A 64 9.28 8.76 12.30
CA MET A 64 9.13 7.88 13.47
C MET A 64 10.08 6.68 13.49
N LEU A 65 10.66 6.29 12.34
CA LEU A 65 11.48 5.09 12.20
C LEU A 65 12.67 5.07 13.17
N LEU A 66 13.45 6.16 13.23
CA LEU A 66 14.64 6.21 14.07
C LEU A 66 14.29 6.04 15.55
N THR A 67 13.26 6.76 16.02
CA THR A 67 12.84 6.75 17.42
C THR A 67 12.27 5.40 17.82
N SER A 68 11.35 4.84 17.02
CA SER A 68 10.73 3.54 17.30
C SER A 68 11.75 2.39 17.24
N ALA A 69 12.63 2.37 16.24
CA ALA A 69 13.67 1.35 16.13
C ALA A 69 14.71 1.43 17.25
N LYS A 70 15.10 2.65 17.66
CA LYS A 70 16.02 2.86 18.79
C LYS A 70 15.44 2.30 20.10
N ALA A 71 14.15 2.51 20.34
CA ALA A 71 13.47 1.95 21.51
C ALA A 71 13.44 0.42 21.47
N GLY A 72 13.03 -0.17 20.35
CA GLY A 72 12.99 -1.63 20.17
C GLY A 72 14.35 -2.31 20.29
N LEU A 73 15.42 -1.67 19.80
CA LEU A 73 16.79 -2.21 19.92
C LEU A 73 17.39 -2.07 21.33
N ARG A 74 16.92 -1.11 22.13
CA ARG A 74 17.38 -0.93 23.53
C ARG A 74 16.65 -1.84 24.51
N HIS A 75 15.43 -2.23 24.19
CA HIS A 75 14.55 -3.00 25.07
C HIS A 75 13.93 -4.17 24.29
N PRO A 76 14.72 -5.21 23.94
CA PRO A 76 14.25 -6.32 23.12
C PRO A 76 13.09 -7.12 23.76
N ASP A 77 13.01 -7.12 25.09
CA ASP A 77 11.97 -7.82 25.86
C ASP A 77 10.70 -6.97 26.06
N CYS A 78 10.68 -5.72 25.60
CA CYS A 78 9.52 -4.84 25.73
C CYS A 78 8.57 -5.00 24.55
N GLU A 79 7.44 -5.67 24.79
CA GLU A 79 6.44 -5.93 23.74
C GLU A 79 5.89 -4.64 23.12
N THR A 80 5.57 -3.63 23.93
CA THR A 80 5.07 -2.34 23.44
C THR A 80 6.08 -1.62 22.53
N ALA A 81 7.39 -1.71 22.83
CA ALA A 81 8.42 -1.11 21.99
C ALA A 81 8.53 -1.83 20.64
N ARG A 82 8.40 -3.17 20.64
CA ARG A 82 8.33 -3.99 19.43
C ARG A 82 7.10 -3.67 18.61
N GLU A 83 5.91 -3.68 19.21
CA GLU A 83 4.63 -3.37 18.54
C GLU A 83 4.63 -1.97 17.91
N ASN A 84 5.15 -0.97 18.63
CA ASN A 84 5.27 0.39 18.10
C ASN A 84 6.18 0.43 16.85
N ARG A 85 7.32 -0.25 16.90
CA ARG A 85 8.23 -0.36 15.75
C ARG A 85 7.53 -1.06 14.58
N ASP A 86 6.89 -2.19 14.82
CA ASP A 86 6.22 -3.00 13.80
C ASP A 86 5.04 -2.25 13.16
N ALA A 87 4.32 -1.44 13.94
CA ALA A 87 3.26 -0.58 13.45
C ALA A 87 3.77 0.46 12.46
N VAL A 88 4.93 1.08 12.70
CA VAL A 88 5.55 2.03 11.76
C VAL A 88 5.89 1.34 10.44
N PHE A 89 6.56 0.18 10.49
CA PHE A 89 6.89 -0.58 9.27
C PHE A 89 5.64 -1.02 8.50
N THR A 90 4.59 -1.42 9.22
CA THR A 90 3.29 -1.80 8.63
C THR A 90 2.64 -0.62 7.91
N GLN A 91 2.61 0.57 8.52
CA GLN A 91 2.08 1.78 7.90
C GLN A 91 2.83 2.14 6.61
N MET A 92 4.15 2.02 6.61
CA MET A 92 4.97 2.29 5.42
C MET A 92 4.69 1.31 4.30
N ARG A 93 4.59 0.00 4.59
CA ARG A 93 4.22 -1.02 3.61
C ARG A 93 2.84 -0.74 3.00
N ARG A 94 1.86 -0.40 3.83
CA ARG A 94 0.50 -0.04 3.37
C ARG A 94 0.52 1.19 2.45
N ALA A 95 1.27 2.23 2.82
CA ALA A 95 1.38 3.44 2.01
C ALA A 95 2.09 3.19 0.66
N MET A 96 3.16 2.39 0.64
CA MET A 96 3.81 1.97 -0.60
C MET A 96 2.89 1.15 -1.50
N ASN A 97 2.10 0.23 -0.93
CA ASN A 97 1.11 -0.54 -1.69
C ASN A 97 0.04 0.37 -2.30
N LEU A 98 -0.40 1.39 -1.56
CA LEU A 98 -1.36 2.37 -2.07
C LEU A 98 -0.75 3.21 -3.21
N ILE A 99 0.50 3.65 -3.10
CA ILE A 99 1.21 4.33 -4.20
C ILE A 99 1.28 3.41 -5.43
N HIS A 100 1.69 2.16 -5.25
CA HIS A 100 1.74 1.19 -6.36
C HIS A 100 0.37 1.01 -7.02
N PHE A 101 -0.70 0.89 -6.21
CA PHE A 101 -2.08 0.80 -6.70
C PHE A 101 -2.48 2.03 -7.51
N VAL A 102 -2.19 3.25 -7.02
CA VAL A 102 -2.51 4.49 -7.72
C VAL A 102 -1.74 4.62 -9.03
N VAL A 103 -0.45 4.25 -9.03
CA VAL A 103 0.43 4.32 -10.22
C VAL A 103 -0.02 3.35 -11.30
N LYS A 104 -0.39 2.11 -10.95
CA LYS A 104 -0.84 1.09 -11.90
C LYS A 104 -2.31 1.20 -12.30
N ASP A 105 -2.94 2.36 -12.10
CA ASP A 105 -4.35 2.58 -12.35
C ASP A 105 -5.28 1.55 -11.69
N GLY A 106 -4.86 0.95 -10.57
CA GLY A 106 -5.60 -0.08 -9.85
C GLY A 106 -5.54 -1.48 -10.46
N VAL A 107 -4.68 -1.70 -11.47
CA VAL A 107 -4.43 -3.03 -12.04
C VAL A 107 -3.43 -3.78 -11.16
N ILE A 108 -3.93 -4.69 -10.33
CA ILE A 108 -3.09 -5.69 -9.66
C ILE A 108 -2.73 -6.76 -10.71
N PRO A 109 -1.44 -7.08 -10.94
CA PRO A 109 -1.03 -8.05 -11.96
C PRO A 109 -1.74 -9.40 -11.87
N GLU A 110 -2.10 -9.83 -10.67
CA GLU A 110 -2.84 -11.06 -10.38
C GLU A 110 -4.28 -11.03 -10.95
N LEU A 111 -4.93 -9.87 -10.93
CA LEU A 111 -6.24 -9.66 -11.55
C LEU A 111 -6.14 -9.48 -13.07
N ALA A 112 -5.05 -8.88 -13.56
CA ALA A 112 -4.79 -8.77 -15.00
C ALA A 112 -4.51 -10.14 -15.64
N ALA A 113 -3.76 -11.01 -14.94
CA ALA A 113 -3.52 -12.38 -15.35
C ALA A 113 -4.82 -13.20 -15.37
N ALA A 114 -5.69 -13.03 -14.37
CA ALA A 114 -7.01 -13.64 -14.35
C ALA A 114 -7.88 -13.16 -15.52
N ALA A 115 -7.91 -11.86 -15.82
CA ALA A 115 -8.64 -11.31 -16.96
C ALA A 115 -8.11 -11.82 -18.32
N ALA A 116 -6.79 -11.94 -18.49
CA ALA A 116 -6.18 -12.49 -19.68
C ALA A 116 -6.47 -13.99 -19.87
N SER A 117 -6.59 -14.75 -18.78
CA SER A 117 -6.95 -16.18 -18.83
C SER A 117 -8.39 -16.44 -19.28
N VAL A 118 -9.31 -15.50 -19.00
CA VAL A 118 -10.72 -15.59 -19.42
C VAL A 118 -10.87 -15.38 -20.94
N ASP A 119 -10.03 -14.55 -21.54
CA ASP A 119 -10.09 -14.22 -22.98
C ASP A 119 -9.64 -15.40 -23.88
N SER A 120 -8.74 -16.25 -23.38
CA SER A 120 -8.28 -17.47 -24.07
C SER A 120 -9.39 -18.54 -24.18
N HIS A 121 -10.32 -18.58 -23.23
CA HIS A 121 -11.42 -19.55 -23.24
C HIS A 121 -12.58 -19.17 -24.18
N TYR A 122 -12.69 -17.91 -24.61
CA TYR A 122 -13.75 -17.49 -25.54
C TYR A 122 -13.38 -17.70 -27.02
N SER A 123 -12.09 -17.83 -27.35
CA SER A 123 -11.61 -17.98 -28.73
C SER A 123 -11.78 -19.38 -29.33
N ARG A 124 -12.39 -20.35 -28.63
CA ARG A 124 -12.54 -21.74 -29.12
C ARG A 124 -13.97 -22.20 -29.41
N ARG A 125 -14.99 -21.33 -29.31
CA ARG A 125 -16.36 -21.69 -29.71
C ARG A 125 -16.97 -20.66 -30.66
N ASN A 126 -17.16 -21.15 -31.89
CA ASN A 126 -18.13 -20.76 -32.91
C ASN A 126 -17.75 -19.64 -33.88
N HIS A 127 -17.35 -20.08 -35.08
CA HIS A 127 -17.69 -19.44 -36.35
C HIS A 127 -19.19 -19.13 -36.43
N ARG A 128 -19.55 -17.86 -36.66
CA ARG A 128 -20.64 -17.40 -37.54
C ARG A 128 -20.61 -15.86 -37.64
N PRO A 129 -20.73 -15.27 -38.85
CA PRO A 129 -20.84 -13.83 -39.00
C PRO A 129 -22.31 -13.41 -38.84
N GLY A 130 -22.59 -12.48 -37.94
CA GLY A 130 -23.95 -11.98 -37.75
C GLY A 130 -24.07 -10.89 -36.69
N ASN A 131 -24.32 -9.67 -37.18
CA ASN A 131 -24.99 -8.52 -36.56
C ASN A 131 -24.48 -8.00 -35.20
N PHE A 132 -23.82 -6.83 -35.30
CA PHE A 132 -23.77 -5.78 -34.29
C PHE A 132 -25.17 -5.48 -33.73
N SER A 133 -25.39 -5.63 -32.42
CA SER A 133 -26.10 -4.67 -31.56
C SER A 133 -26.25 -5.17 -30.12
N LEU A 134 -25.88 -4.28 -29.18
CA LEU A 134 -26.34 -4.11 -27.80
C LEU A 134 -26.50 -5.34 -26.89
N TYR A 135 -25.44 -5.65 -26.13
CA TYR A 135 -25.57 -6.03 -24.71
C TYR A 135 -24.40 -5.44 -23.92
N HIS A 136 -24.39 -4.12 -23.75
CA HIS A 136 -23.50 -3.43 -22.80
C HIS A 136 -24.20 -3.20 -21.45
N ALA A 137 -24.96 -4.19 -20.99
CA ALA A 137 -25.67 -4.17 -19.71
C ALA A 137 -25.46 -5.52 -19.01
N GLY A 138 -24.37 -5.64 -18.23
CA GLY A 138 -24.14 -6.86 -17.46
C GLY A 138 -22.87 -6.86 -16.59
N ILE A 139 -21.83 -6.12 -16.97
CA ILE A 139 -20.56 -6.11 -16.21
C ILE A 139 -20.53 -4.97 -15.18
N SER A 140 -21.34 -3.92 -15.36
CA SER A 140 -21.33 -2.75 -14.48
C SER A 140 -21.92 -2.99 -13.07
N ASN A 141 -22.51 -4.16 -12.81
CA ASN A 141 -23.19 -4.41 -11.54
C ASN A 141 -22.53 -5.46 -10.63
N ARG A 142 -21.41 -6.07 -11.04
CA ARG A 142 -20.65 -7.01 -10.21
C ARG A 142 -19.32 -6.47 -9.66
N ILE A 143 -18.99 -5.21 -9.92
CA ILE A 143 -17.85 -4.53 -9.27
C ILE A 143 -18.31 -3.84 -7.98
N SER A 144 -19.62 -3.64 -7.80
CA SER A 144 -20.23 -3.07 -6.59
C SER A 144 -20.18 -3.98 -5.36
N GLN A 145 -19.65 -5.20 -5.48
CA GLN A 145 -19.67 -6.20 -4.42
C GLN A 145 -18.34 -6.92 -4.23
N VAL A 146 -17.22 -6.27 -4.59
CA VAL A 146 -15.98 -6.51 -3.83
C VAL A 146 -16.03 -5.51 -2.70
N ASP A 147 -16.77 -5.91 -1.67
CA ASP A 147 -16.80 -5.25 -0.38
C ASP A 147 -15.37 -5.33 0.17
N TRP A 148 -14.58 -4.29 -0.07
CA TRP A 148 -13.32 -4.04 0.65
C TRP A 148 -13.67 -3.73 2.09
N ARG A 149 -14.23 -4.72 2.80
CA ARG A 149 -14.73 -4.56 4.15
C ARG A 149 -13.65 -3.88 4.95
N VAL A 150 -13.98 -2.66 5.37
CA VAL A 150 -13.18 -1.86 6.29
C VAL A 150 -12.90 -2.67 7.59
N GLN A 151 -13.66 -3.74 7.83
CA GLN A 151 -13.43 -4.73 8.89
C GLN A 151 -12.14 -5.56 8.75
N ASP A 152 -11.55 -5.74 7.57
CA ASP A 152 -10.24 -6.41 7.46
C ASP A 152 -9.07 -5.45 7.74
N TYR A 153 -9.35 -4.14 7.86
CA TYR A 153 -8.42 -3.15 8.43
C TYR A 153 -8.43 -3.15 9.96
N ASP A 154 -9.37 -3.87 10.57
CA ASP A 154 -9.82 -3.67 11.96
C ASP A 154 -9.16 -4.62 12.96
N GLN A 155 -8.01 -5.20 12.61
CA GLN A 155 -7.02 -5.53 13.64
C GLN A 155 -6.32 -4.22 14.08
N CYS A 156 -7.11 -3.32 14.66
CA CYS A 156 -6.65 -2.03 15.16
C CYS A 156 -5.80 -2.25 16.42
N LEU A 157 -4.53 -1.83 16.38
CA LEU A 157 -3.64 -1.58 17.53
C LEU A 157 -3.49 -0.06 17.79
N THR A 158 -4.35 0.77 17.19
CA THR A 158 -4.26 2.24 17.19
C THR A 158 -5.64 2.92 17.30
N ALA A 159 -5.65 4.15 17.83
CA ALA A 159 -6.71 5.16 18.09
C ALA A 159 -8.21 4.77 18.17
N HIS A 160 -8.76 3.94 17.26
CA HIS A 160 -10.15 3.46 17.29
C HIS A 160 -10.47 2.68 18.59
N ASN A 161 -9.52 1.89 19.10
CA ASN A 161 -9.66 1.16 20.37
C ASN A 161 -9.58 2.05 21.64
N ALA A 162 -9.03 3.26 21.54
CA ALA A 162 -8.85 4.17 22.68
C ALA A 162 -10.11 5.00 22.98
N ILE A 163 -10.94 5.27 21.97
CA ILE A 163 -12.13 6.11 22.08
C ILE A 163 -13.30 5.35 22.74
N LYS A 164 -13.39 4.02 22.52
CA LYS A 164 -14.39 3.13 23.15
C LYS A 164 -14.25 2.94 24.67
N ARG A 165 -13.25 3.52 25.34
CA ARG A 165 -13.05 3.42 26.81
C ARG A 165 -13.65 4.58 27.62
N PHE A 166 -14.16 5.61 26.94
CA PHE A 166 -14.78 6.78 27.58
C PHE A 166 -16.28 6.93 27.26
N GLU A 167 -16.88 5.92 26.63
CA GLU A 167 -18.33 5.63 26.67
C GLU A 167 -18.55 4.44 27.63
#